data_AF-A0AAJ5RMN0-F1
#
_entry.id   AF-A0AAJ5RMN0-F1
#
_cell.length_a   1.000
_cell.length_b   1.000
_cell.length_c   1.000
_cell.angle_alpha   90.00
_cell.angle_beta   90.00
_cell.angle_gamma   90.00
#
_symmetry.space_group_name_H-M   'P 1'
#
loop_
_entity.id
_entity.type
_entity.pdbx_description
1 polymer ?
#
loop_
_entity_poly.entity_id
_entity_poly.type
_entity_poly.pdbx_seq_one_letter_code
_entity_poly.pdbx_strand_id
1 'polypeptide(L)'
;MTTKLVFTMEEGNFPLMERYENDVKVGNRKITLEMLLRSFIKDASVDLIFDELINNRTDDIIDYFENVNAANDNGYLFLVILFNQIQDGLLDNSNFSELAKLVIDKAADDALTEEALTTVLSSWINKIKRVPCNARYAELYKDLLQYFLGSPNETDLSVQKELLKTIYKYLKGLKEKKEIDKWVAMHIEHLPTSILLDEIRAKSEGSKMVYGFSKVPKNASFVATTSVGTTYFYDIPKSKIRVKFQDVAFENVGHPRLLFAISCVNNQVQQVKLCALKGKAELNLETELYHYPYSNVFSDGRICWSQWDELPIDQIPIMFLSTSNNSHLNKDTFSLFQKYQNKNFNDRSLKPMQLTIENWC
;
A
#
# COMPACT_ATOMS: atom_id res chain seq x y z
N MET A 1 63.80 15.77 5.20
CA MET A 1 63.65 15.91 6.66
C MET A 1 62.63 14.87 7.07
N THR A 2 63.03 13.92 7.90
CA THR A 2 62.20 12.76 8.26
C THR A 2 61.66 12.97 9.66
N THR A 3 60.34 13.02 9.79
CA THR A 3 59.65 13.13 11.08
C THR A 3 59.12 11.75 11.46
N LYS A 4 59.46 11.28 12.67
CA LYS A 4 59.01 10.00 13.22
C LYS A 4 58.27 10.24 14.53
N LEU A 5 57.12 9.59 14.69
CA LEU A 5 56.38 9.54 15.94
C LEU A 5 56.53 8.15 16.56
N VAL A 6 56.84 8.08 17.84
CA VAL A 6 56.92 6.84 18.62
C VAL A 6 55.87 6.90 19.72
N PHE A 7 55.02 5.88 19.78
CA PHE A 7 54.00 5.74 20.82
C PHE A 7 54.37 4.58 21.72
N THR A 8 54.46 4.83 23.02
CA THR A 8 54.70 3.80 24.03
C THR A 8 53.44 3.68 24.90
N MET A 9 52.89 2.47 24.97
CA MET A 9 51.75 2.14 25.83
C MET A 9 52.22 1.13 26.88
N GLU A 10 52.09 1.50 28.14
CA GLU A 10 52.33 0.62 29.28
C GLU A 10 50.99 0.40 30.00
N GLU A 11 50.75 -0.81 30.47
CA GLU A 11 49.52 -1.18 31.17
C GLU A 11 49.31 -0.29 32.41
N GLY A 12 48.13 0.35 32.51
CA GLY A 12 47.80 1.28 33.60
C GLY A 12 48.35 2.71 33.48
N ASN A 13 49.10 3.04 32.42
CA ASN A 13 49.68 4.37 32.20
C ASN A 13 49.10 5.09 30.98
N PHE A 14 49.16 6.43 30.99
CA PHE A 14 48.83 7.24 29.82
C PHE A 14 49.84 6.99 28.68
N PRO A 15 49.37 6.78 27.43
CA PRO A 15 50.27 6.67 26.29
C PRO A 15 51.24 7.85 26.18
N LEU A 16 52.51 7.56 25.94
CA LEU A 16 53.55 8.56 25.70
C LEU A 16 53.79 8.68 24.19
N MET A 17 53.63 9.90 23.66
CA MET A 17 53.99 10.23 22.28
C MET A 17 55.32 10.98 22.26
N GLU A 18 56.27 10.50 21.48
CA GLU A 18 57.57 11.12 21.26
C GLU A 18 57.75 11.50 19.79
N ARG A 19 58.24 12.72 19.53
CA ARG A 19 58.54 13.21 18.18
C ARG A 19 60.03 13.25 17.96
N TYR A 20 60.47 12.68 16.85
CA TYR A 20 61.85 12.64 16.39
C TYR A 20 61.98 13.35 15.05
N GLU A 21 63.03 14.16 14.89
CA GLU A 21 63.43 14.80 13.63
C GLU A 21 64.87 14.42 13.31
N ASN A 22 65.09 13.75 12.18
CA ASN A 22 66.40 13.19 11.81
C ASN A 22 67.02 12.36 12.96
N ASP A 23 66.21 11.49 13.57
CA ASP A 23 66.56 10.62 14.71
C ASP A 23 66.89 11.32 16.05
N VAL A 24 66.72 12.63 16.14
CA VAL A 24 66.84 13.37 17.40
C VAL A 24 65.47 13.58 18.02
N LYS A 25 65.30 13.22 19.30
CA LYS A 25 64.06 13.47 20.06
C LYS A 25 63.89 14.97 20.26
N VAL A 26 62.87 15.55 19.65
CA VAL A 26 62.58 17.00 19.72
C VAL A 26 61.41 17.35 20.63
N GLY A 27 60.63 16.35 21.09
CA GLY A 27 59.57 16.57 22.06
C GLY A 27 58.90 15.28 22.54
N ASN A 28 58.24 15.36 23.69
CA ASN A 28 57.34 14.32 24.18
C ASN A 28 56.07 14.93 24.77
N ARG A 29 54.98 14.15 24.76
CA ARG A 29 53.71 14.53 25.38
C ARG A 29 52.99 13.28 25.85
N LYS A 30 52.44 13.34 27.07
CA LYS A 30 51.44 12.37 27.53
C LYS A 30 50.11 12.66 26.85
N ILE A 31 49.54 11.65 26.21
CA ILE A 31 48.23 11.73 25.56
C ILE A 31 47.30 10.73 26.22
N THR A 32 45.99 11.00 26.20
CA THR A 32 45.03 10.00 26.65
C THR A 32 44.88 8.92 25.58
N LEU A 33 44.52 7.70 26.00
CA LEU A 33 44.20 6.62 25.07
C LEU A 33 43.07 7.05 24.12
N GLU A 34 42.08 7.80 24.63
CA GLU A 34 41.01 8.37 23.81
C GLU A 34 41.55 9.29 22.70
N MET A 35 42.45 10.22 23.02
CA MET A 35 43.04 11.12 22.02
C MET A 35 43.83 10.35 20.96
N LEU A 36 44.57 9.33 21.38
CA LEU A 36 45.32 8.46 20.48
C LEU A 36 44.37 7.70 19.54
N LEU A 37 43.35 7.04 20.08
CA LEU A 37 42.35 6.32 19.31
C LEU A 37 41.58 7.23 18.37
N ARG A 38 41.18 8.44 18.80
CA ARG A 38 40.53 9.43 17.93
C ARG A 38 41.43 9.85 16.76
N SER A 39 42.74 9.96 16.96
CA SER A 39 43.65 10.25 15.86
C SER A 39 43.74 9.10 14.86
N PHE A 40 43.83 7.85 15.34
CA PHE A 40 43.84 6.68 14.45
C PHE A 40 42.51 6.47 13.72
N ILE A 41 41.37 6.65 14.40
CA ILE A 41 40.04 6.52 13.79
C ILE A 41 39.82 7.61 12.74
N LYS A 42 40.29 8.84 13.00
CA LYS A 42 40.16 9.95 12.06
C LYS A 42 40.89 9.69 10.73
N ASP A 43 42.04 9.03 10.81
CA ASP A 43 42.87 8.71 9.65
C ASP A 43 42.58 7.31 9.07
N ALA A 44 41.79 6.49 9.76
CA ALA A 44 41.35 5.19 9.29
C ALA A 44 40.36 5.33 8.12
N SER A 45 40.48 4.43 7.15
CA SER A 45 39.46 4.31 6.10
C SER A 45 38.12 3.92 6.72
N VAL A 46 37.03 4.49 6.22
CA VAL A 46 35.66 4.17 6.63
C VAL A 46 35.38 2.66 6.53
N ASP A 47 35.91 1.99 5.51
CA ASP A 47 35.83 0.54 5.32
C ASP A 47 36.37 -0.25 6.52
N LEU A 48 37.58 0.08 6.98
CA LEU A 48 38.22 -0.57 8.14
C LEU A 48 37.39 -0.39 9.41
N ILE A 49 36.77 0.78 9.57
CA ILE A 49 35.91 1.06 10.72
C ILE A 49 34.66 0.15 10.65
N PHE A 50 33.99 0.07 9.50
CA PHE A 50 32.80 -0.79 9.37
C PHE A 50 33.11 -2.27 9.49
N ASP A 51 34.24 -2.73 8.95
CA ASP A 51 34.68 -4.13 9.07
C ASP A 51 34.84 -4.52 10.55
N GLU A 52 35.52 -3.68 11.34
CA GLU A 52 35.71 -3.90 12.77
C GLU A 52 34.37 -3.87 13.54
N LEU A 53 33.50 -2.91 13.22
CA LEU A 53 32.19 -2.79 13.86
C LEU A 53 31.31 -4.03 13.60
N ILE A 54 31.28 -4.53 12.36
CA ILE A 54 30.41 -5.62 11.93
C ILE A 54 30.97 -7.00 12.31
N ASN A 55 32.28 -7.20 12.27
CA ASN A 55 32.85 -8.52 12.51
C ASN A 55 33.25 -8.75 13.97
N ASN A 56 33.65 -7.70 14.70
CA ASN A 56 34.27 -7.86 16.01
C ASN A 56 33.50 -7.17 17.14
N ARG A 57 32.64 -6.19 16.83
CA ARG A 57 32.00 -5.32 17.85
C ARG A 57 30.47 -5.27 17.74
N THR A 58 29.84 -6.18 16.98
CA THR A 58 28.38 -6.10 16.77
C THR A 58 27.60 -6.22 18.06
N ASP A 59 27.93 -7.17 18.93
CA ASP A 59 27.24 -7.35 20.21
C ASP A 59 27.34 -6.10 21.11
N ASP A 60 28.52 -5.49 21.16
CA ASP A 60 28.75 -4.25 21.92
C ASP A 60 27.91 -3.07 21.37
N ILE A 61 27.74 -3.02 20.04
CA ILE A 61 26.93 -2.00 19.39
C ILE A 61 25.45 -2.27 19.66
N ILE A 62 25.02 -3.53 19.60
CA ILE A 62 23.65 -3.92 19.93
C ILE A 62 23.32 -3.50 21.35
N ASP A 63 24.14 -3.88 22.33
CA ASP A 63 23.98 -3.50 23.74
C ASP A 63 23.97 -1.97 23.92
N TYR A 64 24.83 -1.25 23.19
CA TYR A 64 24.80 0.22 23.21
C TYR A 64 23.46 0.78 22.70
N PHE A 65 22.95 0.34 21.56
CA PHE A 65 21.69 0.83 20.97
C PHE A 65 20.46 0.42 21.78
N GLU A 66 20.48 -0.73 22.45
CA GLU A 66 19.41 -1.14 23.36
C GLU A 66 19.29 -0.19 24.55
N ASN A 67 20.43 0.27 25.08
CA ASN A 67 20.51 1.04 26.33
C ASN A 67 20.56 2.57 26.16
N VAL A 68 20.78 3.08 24.95
CA VAL A 68 20.80 4.53 24.70
C VAL A 68 19.36 5.05 24.54
N ASN A 69 19.00 6.02 25.39
CA ASN A 69 17.75 6.79 25.21
C ASN A 69 17.90 7.68 23.97
N ALA A 70 17.10 7.40 22.94
CA ALA A 70 17.06 8.12 21.68
C ALA A 70 16.55 9.56 21.91
N ALA A 71 17.48 10.47 22.20
CA ALA A 71 17.16 11.88 22.40
C ALA A 71 17.70 12.78 21.26
N ASN A 72 18.34 12.23 20.23
CA ASN A 72 18.90 13.03 19.13
C ASN A 72 18.72 12.36 17.74
N ASP A 73 18.17 13.14 16.81
CA ASP A 73 17.61 12.83 15.48
C ASP A 73 18.56 12.24 14.39
N ASN A 74 19.59 11.46 14.73
CA ASN A 74 20.64 11.08 13.76
C ASN A 74 20.66 9.60 13.35
N GLY A 75 19.73 8.77 13.81
CA GLY A 75 19.68 7.33 13.49
C GLY A 75 19.58 7.04 11.99
N TYR A 76 18.79 7.82 11.25
CA TYR A 76 18.66 7.65 9.79
C TYR A 76 19.93 8.04 9.03
N LEU A 77 20.68 9.06 9.49
CA LEU A 77 21.97 9.44 8.87
C LEU A 77 23.00 8.31 9.01
N PHE A 78 22.99 7.62 10.15
CA PHE A 78 23.82 6.43 10.33
C PHE A 78 23.43 5.34 9.32
N LEU A 79 22.15 5.07 9.10
CA LEU A 79 21.69 4.13 8.06
C LEU A 79 22.14 4.54 6.66
N VAL A 80 22.04 5.83 6.30
CA VAL A 80 22.51 6.34 5.00
C VAL A 80 24.01 6.11 4.82
N ILE A 81 24.82 6.42 5.83
CA ILE A 81 26.28 6.24 5.78
C ILE A 81 26.61 4.75 5.72
N LEU A 82 25.98 3.94 6.57
CA LEU A 82 26.14 2.49 6.63
C LEU A 82 25.87 1.86 5.26
N PHE A 83 24.73 2.14 4.63
CA PHE A 83 24.40 1.56 3.32
C PHE A 83 25.30 2.03 2.18
N ASN A 84 25.77 3.28 2.22
CA ASN A 84 26.63 3.83 1.17
C ASN A 84 28.08 3.34 1.26
N GLN A 85 28.57 3.08 2.47
CA GLN A 85 29.98 2.81 2.72
C GLN A 85 30.28 1.33 3.03
N ILE A 86 29.26 0.51 3.32
CA ILE A 86 29.50 -0.91 3.58
C ILE A 86 30.07 -1.63 2.35
N GLN A 87 31.07 -2.49 2.58
CA GLN A 87 31.64 -3.32 1.52
C GLN A 87 30.67 -4.41 1.10
N ASP A 88 30.66 -4.75 -0.20
CA ASP A 88 29.72 -5.71 -0.76
C ASP A 88 29.84 -7.11 -0.10
N GLY A 89 31.01 -7.48 0.43
CA GLY A 89 31.22 -8.75 1.13
C GLY A 89 30.63 -8.82 2.54
N LEU A 90 30.38 -7.67 3.19
CA LEU A 90 29.78 -7.60 4.53
C LEU A 90 28.25 -7.61 4.48
N LEU A 91 27.68 -7.47 3.28
CA LEU A 91 26.24 -7.49 3.04
C LEU A 91 25.62 -8.87 3.32
N ASP A 92 26.40 -9.93 3.16
CA ASP A 92 25.96 -11.31 3.41
C ASP A 92 26.11 -11.73 4.89
N ASN A 93 26.61 -10.83 5.73
CA ASN A 93 26.84 -11.06 7.15
C ASN A 93 25.52 -10.96 7.94
N SER A 94 25.23 -11.97 8.77
CA SER A 94 24.06 -11.98 9.67
C SER A 94 24.10 -10.83 10.67
N ASN A 95 25.29 -10.51 11.18
CA ASN A 95 25.52 -9.45 12.15
C ASN A 95 25.17 -8.07 11.56
N PHE A 96 25.44 -7.88 10.26
CA PHE A 96 25.04 -6.67 9.56
C PHE A 96 23.52 -6.53 9.48
N SER A 97 22.83 -7.64 9.19
CA SER A 97 21.36 -7.64 9.09
C SER A 97 20.70 -7.35 10.45
N GLU A 98 21.22 -7.92 11.53
CA GLU A 98 20.74 -7.67 12.90
C GLU A 98 21.01 -6.22 13.34
N LEU A 99 22.21 -5.71 13.08
CA LEU A 99 22.56 -4.31 13.37
C LEU A 99 21.65 -3.33 12.61
N ALA A 100 21.43 -3.58 11.32
CA ALA A 100 20.54 -2.73 10.52
C ALA A 100 19.12 -2.70 11.10
N LYS A 101 18.56 -3.86 11.47
CA LYS A 101 17.23 -3.97 12.11
C LYS A 101 17.13 -3.16 13.39
N LEU A 102 18.10 -3.31 14.29
CA LEU A 102 18.09 -2.60 15.56
C LEU A 102 18.12 -1.07 15.38
N VAL A 103 18.94 -0.57 14.45
CA VAL A 103 19.01 0.86 14.15
C VAL A 103 17.69 1.36 13.54
N ILE A 104 17.04 0.55 12.70
CA ILE A 104 15.72 0.86 12.15
C ILE A 104 14.68 0.95 13.27
N ASP A 105 14.60 -0.06 14.13
CA ASP A 105 13.63 -0.12 15.23
C ASP A 105 13.80 1.05 16.20
N LYS A 106 15.04 1.48 16.48
CA LYS A 106 15.33 2.64 17.34
C LYS A 106 15.14 3.99 16.64
N ALA A 107 15.19 4.05 15.32
CA ALA A 107 14.92 5.26 14.54
C ALA A 107 13.40 5.51 14.36
N ALA A 108 12.55 4.57 14.76
CA ALA A 108 11.09 4.65 14.67
C ALA A 108 10.48 5.65 15.62
N ASP A 109 11.16 5.86 16.75
CA ASP A 109 10.51 6.44 17.90
C ASP A 109 10.35 7.96 17.81
N ASP A 110 11.11 8.69 16.96
CA ASP A 110 10.81 10.10 16.65
C ASP A 110 11.58 10.62 15.41
N ALA A 111 10.89 11.34 14.50
CA ALA A 111 11.44 12.23 13.46
C ALA A 111 11.97 11.69 12.10
N LEU A 112 11.32 10.70 11.48
CA LEU A 112 11.57 10.38 10.06
C LEU A 112 10.79 11.32 9.11
N THR A 113 11.49 12.29 8.50
CA THR A 113 10.93 13.14 7.43
C THR A 113 10.87 12.40 6.08
N GLU A 114 9.99 12.85 5.18
CA GLU A 114 9.89 12.32 3.80
C GLU A 114 11.25 12.33 3.05
N GLU A 115 12.04 13.39 3.27
CA GLU A 115 13.37 13.55 2.69
C GLU A 115 14.38 12.53 3.25
N ALA A 116 14.37 12.31 4.56
CA ALA A 116 15.21 11.31 5.23
C ALA A 116 14.89 9.90 4.72
N LEU A 117 13.60 9.57 4.60
CA LEU A 117 13.15 8.29 4.09
C LEU A 117 13.60 8.06 2.63
N THR A 118 13.37 9.04 1.76
CA THR A 118 13.72 8.95 0.34
C THR A 118 15.23 8.74 0.15
N THR A 119 16.03 9.37 1.00
CA THR A 119 17.50 9.26 0.98
C THR A 119 17.99 7.88 1.44
N VAL A 120 17.42 7.34 2.52
CA VAL A 120 17.74 5.98 3.02
C VAL A 120 17.39 4.94 1.97
N LEU A 121 16.16 4.96 1.45
CA LEU A 121 15.69 4.00 0.45
C LEU A 121 16.49 4.09 -0.86
N SER A 122 16.76 5.31 -1.34
CA SER A 122 17.53 5.48 -2.58
C SER A 122 18.95 4.97 -2.44
N SER A 123 19.61 5.24 -1.30
CA SER A 123 20.97 4.77 -1.03
C SER A 123 21.01 3.24 -1.00
N TRP A 124 20.10 2.64 -0.25
CA TRP A 124 20.02 1.19 -0.08
C TRP A 124 19.63 0.46 -1.36
N ILE A 125 18.65 0.95 -2.12
CA ILE A 125 18.26 0.33 -3.40
C ILE A 125 19.38 0.47 -4.44
N ASN A 126 20.09 1.59 -4.49
CA ASN A 126 21.25 1.75 -5.37
C ASN A 126 22.37 0.76 -5.02
N LYS A 127 22.51 0.41 -3.74
CA LYS A 127 23.45 -0.61 -3.27
C LYS A 127 22.99 -2.02 -3.69
N ILE A 128 21.71 -2.35 -3.49
CA ILE A 128 21.10 -3.64 -3.92
C ILE A 128 21.32 -3.88 -5.41
N LYS A 129 21.19 -2.86 -6.26
CA LYS A 129 21.40 -3.01 -7.72
C LYS A 129 22.80 -3.51 -8.11
N ARG A 130 23.79 -3.33 -7.24
CA ARG A 130 25.19 -3.66 -7.51
C ARG A 130 25.58 -5.03 -6.99
N VAL A 131 24.74 -5.68 -6.18
CA VAL A 131 25.08 -6.88 -5.42
C VAL A 131 24.12 -8.01 -5.78
N PRO A 132 24.58 -9.27 -5.94
CA PRO A 132 23.68 -10.39 -6.21
C PRO A 132 22.66 -10.56 -5.07
N CYS A 133 21.37 -10.57 -5.39
CA CYS A 133 20.32 -10.82 -4.40
C CYS A 133 20.47 -12.24 -3.83
N ASN A 134 20.93 -12.37 -2.59
CA ASN A 134 20.80 -13.59 -1.81
C ASN A 134 19.51 -13.57 -0.97
N ALA A 135 19.10 -14.72 -0.43
CA ALA A 135 17.85 -14.85 0.31
C ALA A 135 17.80 -14.01 1.61
N ARG A 136 18.94 -13.83 2.29
CA ARG A 136 19.03 -13.03 3.54
C ARG A 136 18.79 -11.54 3.26
N TYR A 137 19.23 -11.08 2.09
CA TYR A 137 19.00 -9.71 1.63
C TYR A 137 17.53 -9.43 1.32
N ALA A 138 16.81 -10.42 0.78
CA ALA A 138 15.38 -10.33 0.58
C ALA A 138 14.61 -10.27 1.92
N GLU A 139 15.11 -10.93 2.97
CA GLU A 139 14.54 -10.85 4.32
C GLU A 139 14.78 -9.50 4.99
N LEU A 140 16.01 -8.96 4.94
CA LEU A 140 16.27 -7.60 5.40
C LEU A 140 15.42 -6.58 4.60
N TYR A 141 15.22 -6.84 3.31
CA TYR A 141 14.36 -6.03 2.46
C TYR A 141 12.90 -6.05 2.90
N LYS A 142 12.40 -7.25 3.20
CA LYS A 142 11.08 -7.48 3.77
C LYS A 142 10.91 -6.75 5.10
N ASP A 143 11.87 -6.82 6.01
CA ASP A 143 11.76 -6.24 7.35
C ASP A 143 11.75 -4.70 7.29
N LEU A 144 12.57 -4.09 6.42
CA LEU A 144 12.54 -2.66 6.12
C LEU A 144 11.19 -2.22 5.53
N LEU A 145 10.64 -2.98 4.59
CA LEU A 145 9.32 -2.69 4.04
C LEU A 145 8.21 -2.88 5.07
N GLN A 146 8.27 -3.91 5.91
CA GLN A 146 7.31 -4.14 6.99
C GLN A 146 7.37 -3.02 8.03
N TYR A 147 8.56 -2.54 8.36
CA TYR A 147 8.76 -1.40 9.23
C TYR A 147 8.13 -0.12 8.65
N PHE A 148 8.43 0.21 7.39
CA PHE A 148 7.92 1.44 6.76
C PHE A 148 6.43 1.41 6.38
N LEU A 149 5.87 0.22 6.13
CA LEU A 149 4.46 0.04 5.77
C LEU A 149 3.58 -0.32 6.98
N GLY A 150 4.17 -0.79 8.07
CA GLY A 150 3.46 -1.45 9.18
C GLY A 150 3.32 -0.63 10.46
N SER A 151 3.76 0.63 10.51
CA SER A 151 3.51 1.46 11.70
C SER A 151 2.00 1.72 11.86
N PRO A 152 1.35 1.30 12.96
CA PRO A 152 -0.09 1.42 13.17
C PRO A 152 -0.57 2.85 13.45
N ASN A 153 0.34 3.81 13.60
CA ASN A 153 0.00 5.22 13.72
C ASN A 153 0.06 5.83 12.33
N GLU A 154 -1.12 6.20 11.79
CA GLU A 154 -1.33 7.08 10.61
C GLU A 154 -0.04 7.54 9.93
N THR A 155 0.64 6.63 9.23
CA THR A 155 1.81 7.00 8.45
C THR A 155 1.27 7.82 7.30
N ASP A 156 1.67 9.09 7.26
CA ASP A 156 1.18 10.07 6.30
C ASP A 156 1.15 9.45 4.89
N LEU A 157 -0.02 9.51 4.24
CA LEU A 157 -0.27 8.91 2.93
C LEU A 157 0.79 9.37 1.90
N SER A 158 1.40 10.54 2.13
CA SER A 158 2.52 11.09 1.37
C SER A 158 3.79 10.21 1.42
N VAL A 159 4.15 9.73 2.62
CA VAL A 159 5.33 8.91 2.90
C VAL A 159 5.18 7.53 2.28
N GLN A 160 4.00 6.92 2.41
CA GLN A 160 3.68 5.65 1.76
C GLN A 160 3.69 5.76 0.22
N LYS A 161 3.19 6.88 -0.33
CA LYS A 161 3.26 7.18 -1.77
C LYS A 161 4.69 7.29 -2.26
N GLU A 162 5.54 8.04 -1.58
CA GLU A 162 6.92 8.29 -2.02
C GLU A 162 7.80 7.04 -1.87
N LEU A 163 7.57 6.23 -0.83
CA LEU A 163 8.18 4.91 -0.65
C LEU A 163 7.84 4.00 -1.84
N LEU A 164 6.56 3.89 -2.22
CA LEU A 164 6.14 3.07 -3.36
C LEU A 164 6.71 3.58 -4.69
N LYS A 165 6.70 4.90 -4.92
CA LYS A 165 7.32 5.51 -6.10
C LYS A 165 8.78 5.15 -6.21
N THR A 166 9.51 5.30 -5.12
CA THR A 166 10.94 4.99 -5.02
C THR A 166 11.17 3.51 -5.32
N ILE A 167 10.40 2.62 -4.68
CA ILE A 167 10.43 1.17 -4.94
C ILE A 167 10.18 0.88 -6.42
N TYR A 168 9.06 1.31 -7.01
CA TYR A 168 8.72 0.99 -8.40
C TYR A 168 9.67 1.61 -9.43
N LYS A 169 10.22 2.81 -9.16
CA LYS A 169 11.24 3.47 -9.99
C LYS A 169 12.49 2.61 -10.07
N TYR A 170 12.89 1.99 -8.97
CA TYR A 170 14.15 1.28 -8.89
C TYR A 170 14.05 -0.24 -9.09
N LEU A 171 12.89 -0.87 -8.85
CA LEU A 171 12.60 -2.29 -9.13
C LEU A 171 12.60 -2.65 -10.62
N LYS A 172 12.50 -1.66 -11.52
CA LYS A 172 12.42 -1.86 -12.98
C LYS A 172 13.59 -2.66 -13.58
N GLY A 173 14.71 -2.80 -12.86
CA GLY A 173 15.92 -3.47 -13.34
C GLY A 173 16.38 -4.72 -12.58
N LEU A 174 15.64 -5.21 -11.57
CA LEU A 174 16.05 -6.40 -10.80
C LEU A 174 15.62 -7.70 -11.49
N LYS A 175 16.43 -8.76 -11.38
CA LYS A 175 16.10 -10.10 -11.93
C LYS A 175 14.97 -10.77 -11.14
N GLU A 176 14.87 -10.45 -9.86
CA GLU A 176 13.98 -11.01 -8.84
C GLU A 176 12.63 -10.28 -8.79
N LYS A 177 12.38 -9.37 -9.74
CA LYS A 177 11.18 -8.53 -9.83
C LYS A 177 9.88 -9.30 -9.61
N LYS A 178 9.75 -10.52 -10.13
CA LYS A 178 8.54 -11.34 -9.98
C LYS A 178 8.25 -11.75 -8.54
N GLU A 179 9.27 -12.04 -7.74
CA GLU A 179 9.07 -12.41 -6.33
C GLU A 179 8.73 -11.19 -5.49
N ILE A 180 9.36 -10.05 -5.78
CA ILE A 180 9.05 -8.78 -5.13
C ILE A 180 7.64 -8.30 -5.52
N ASP A 181 7.25 -8.36 -6.79
CA ASP A 181 5.90 -8.02 -7.25
C ASP A 181 4.84 -8.89 -6.56
N LYS A 182 5.12 -10.20 -6.42
CA LYS A 182 4.23 -11.13 -5.69
C LYS A 182 4.16 -10.80 -4.20
N TRP A 183 5.29 -10.45 -3.59
CA TRP A 183 5.36 -10.07 -2.17
C TRP A 183 4.62 -8.76 -1.88
N VAL A 184 4.85 -7.74 -2.72
CA VAL A 184 4.15 -6.46 -2.68
C VAL A 184 2.64 -6.69 -2.87
N ALA A 185 2.22 -7.52 -3.82
CA ALA A 185 0.82 -7.88 -4.01
C ALA A 185 0.19 -8.59 -2.79
N MET A 186 0.95 -9.41 -2.06
CA MET A 186 0.47 -10.10 -0.85
C MET A 186 0.32 -9.18 0.37
N HIS A 187 0.97 -8.00 0.37
CA HIS A 187 0.95 -7.06 1.49
C HIS A 187 0.25 -5.72 1.13
N ILE A 188 -0.31 -5.62 -0.09
CA ILE A 188 -1.04 -4.45 -0.62
C ILE A 188 -2.47 -4.33 -0.06
N GLU A 189 -2.98 -5.27 0.74
CA GLU A 189 -4.34 -5.21 1.31
C GLU A 189 -4.63 -3.93 2.12
N HIS A 190 -3.60 -3.14 2.47
CA HIS A 190 -3.72 -1.88 3.20
C HIS A 190 -3.38 -0.63 2.38
N LEU A 191 -3.03 -0.75 1.10
CA LEU A 191 -2.65 0.39 0.27
C LEU A 191 -3.86 1.00 -0.45
N PRO A 192 -4.11 2.32 -0.31
CA PRO A 192 -5.21 3.00 -0.99
C PRO A 192 -5.15 2.84 -2.51
N THR A 193 -6.25 2.37 -3.12
CA THR A 193 -6.41 2.17 -4.58
C THR A 193 -6.06 3.40 -5.41
N SER A 194 -6.19 4.60 -4.84
CA SER A 194 -5.81 5.87 -5.47
C SER A 194 -4.32 5.97 -5.81
N ILE A 195 -3.44 5.42 -4.97
CA ILE A 195 -1.98 5.45 -5.16
C ILE A 195 -1.54 4.62 -6.36
N LEU A 196 -2.12 3.43 -6.51
CA LEU A 196 -1.83 2.53 -7.64
C LEU A 196 -2.30 3.14 -8.97
N LEU A 197 -3.43 3.84 -8.96
CA LEU A 197 -3.99 4.48 -10.17
C LEU A 197 -3.21 5.73 -10.59
N ASP A 198 -2.70 6.51 -9.65
CA ASP A 198 -1.93 7.72 -9.94
C ASP A 198 -0.55 7.41 -10.56
N GLU A 199 0.13 6.34 -10.11
CA GLU A 199 1.40 5.89 -10.71
C GLU A 199 1.21 5.27 -12.11
N ILE A 200 0.10 4.57 -12.34
CA ILE A 200 -0.28 4.07 -13.67
C ILE A 200 -0.54 5.26 -14.61
N ARG A 201 -1.18 6.34 -14.11
CA ARG A 201 -1.41 7.56 -14.86
C ARG A 201 -0.12 8.34 -15.15
N ALA A 202 0.78 8.46 -14.18
CA ALA A 202 2.07 9.15 -14.33
C ALA A 202 3.00 8.48 -15.36
N LYS A 203 2.95 7.15 -15.51
CA LYS A 203 3.66 6.41 -16.58
C LYS A 203 3.03 6.55 -17.96
N SER A 204 1.83 7.11 -18.06
CA SER A 204 1.03 7.15 -19.29
C SER A 204 1.06 8.50 -20.01
N GLU A 205 1.73 9.52 -19.46
CA GLU A 205 1.95 10.80 -20.16
C GLU A 205 2.87 10.57 -21.37
N GLY A 206 2.23 10.40 -22.54
CA GLY A 206 2.88 10.39 -23.85
C GLY A 206 2.68 9.13 -24.68
N SER A 207 2.17 8.03 -24.11
CA SER A 207 1.88 6.81 -24.90
C SER A 207 0.60 6.12 -24.45
N LYS A 208 -0.40 6.08 -25.34
CA LYS A 208 -1.60 5.25 -25.17
C LYS A 208 -1.16 3.77 -25.20
N MET A 209 -0.82 3.20 -24.05
CA MET A 209 -0.72 1.75 -23.91
C MET A 209 -2.11 1.16 -23.67
N VAL A 210 -2.55 0.29 -24.58
CA VAL A 210 -3.75 -0.53 -24.40
C VAL A 210 -3.34 -1.78 -23.65
N TYR A 211 -3.68 -1.86 -22.35
CA TYR A 211 -3.30 -2.95 -21.46
C TYR A 211 -4.10 -4.25 -21.68
N GLY A 212 -5.16 -4.18 -22.48
CA GLY A 212 -5.99 -5.32 -22.83
C GLY A 212 -7.32 -4.87 -23.41
N PHE A 213 -8.02 -5.82 -24.03
CA PHE A 213 -9.41 -5.65 -24.44
C PHE A 213 -10.27 -6.54 -23.54
N SER A 214 -11.08 -5.92 -22.69
CA SER A 214 -12.10 -6.64 -21.92
C SER A 214 -13.44 -6.52 -22.64
N LYS A 215 -14.13 -7.65 -22.81
CA LYS A 215 -15.49 -7.64 -23.34
C LYS A 215 -16.42 -7.10 -22.25
N VAL A 216 -16.87 -5.87 -22.41
CA VAL A 216 -17.90 -5.28 -21.56
C VAL A 216 -19.26 -5.84 -21.99
N PRO A 217 -20.07 -6.42 -21.08
CA PRO A 217 -21.43 -6.83 -21.38
C PRO A 217 -22.24 -5.69 -21.99
N LYS A 218 -23.17 -6.03 -22.88
CA LYS A 218 -24.03 -5.01 -23.53
C LYS A 218 -24.81 -4.24 -22.46
N ASN A 219 -24.93 -2.94 -22.64
CA ASN A 219 -25.69 -2.03 -21.77
C ASN A 219 -25.14 -1.84 -20.34
N ALA A 220 -23.96 -2.40 -20.02
CA ALA A 220 -23.28 -2.03 -18.79
C ALA A 220 -22.84 -0.55 -18.87
N SER A 221 -23.22 0.23 -17.88
CA SER A 221 -22.94 1.67 -17.81
C SER A 221 -21.54 1.94 -17.26
N PHE A 222 -21.10 1.14 -16.28
CA PHE A 222 -19.77 1.23 -15.67
C PHE A 222 -19.26 -0.16 -15.31
N VAL A 223 -17.95 -0.30 -15.18
CA VAL A 223 -17.29 -1.54 -14.75
C VAL A 223 -16.27 -1.19 -13.69
N ALA A 224 -16.36 -1.85 -12.53
CA ALA A 224 -15.33 -1.79 -11.50
C ALA A 224 -14.57 -3.12 -11.47
N THR A 225 -13.25 -3.08 -11.45
CA THR A 225 -12.41 -4.28 -11.29
C THR A 225 -11.53 -4.11 -10.08
N THR A 226 -11.59 -5.06 -9.15
CA THR A 226 -10.78 -5.11 -7.94
C THR A 226 -9.90 -6.36 -7.94
N SER A 227 -9.07 -6.55 -6.91
CA SER A 227 -8.32 -7.79 -6.72
C SER A 227 -9.21 -9.02 -6.52
N VAL A 228 -10.45 -8.82 -6.09
CA VAL A 228 -11.41 -9.90 -5.77
C VAL A 228 -12.22 -10.31 -7.00
N GLY A 229 -12.58 -9.36 -7.87
CA GLY A 229 -13.41 -9.66 -9.03
C GLY A 229 -13.79 -8.44 -9.86
N THR A 230 -14.79 -8.61 -10.72
CA THR A 230 -15.32 -7.57 -11.61
C THR A 230 -16.80 -7.35 -11.33
N THR A 231 -17.19 -6.10 -11.11
CA THR A 231 -18.59 -5.70 -10.92
C THR A 231 -19.07 -4.90 -12.12
N TYR A 232 -20.17 -5.35 -12.73
CA TYR A 232 -20.84 -4.68 -13.84
C TYR A 232 -22.05 -3.90 -13.34
N PHE A 233 -22.13 -2.63 -13.72
CA PHE A 233 -23.23 -1.76 -13.31
C PHE A 233 -24.19 -1.52 -14.47
N TYR A 234 -25.49 -1.63 -14.21
CA TYR A 234 -26.54 -1.31 -15.18
C TYR A 234 -27.42 -0.20 -14.64
N ASP A 235 -27.30 0.99 -15.22
CA ASP A 235 -28.15 2.14 -14.94
C ASP A 235 -29.42 2.07 -15.78
N ILE A 236 -30.53 1.71 -15.15
CA ILE A 236 -31.83 1.63 -15.81
C ILE A 236 -32.56 2.95 -15.58
N PRO A 237 -32.88 3.69 -16.66
CA PRO A 237 -33.60 4.94 -16.53
C PRO A 237 -34.99 4.73 -15.93
N LYS A 238 -35.48 5.78 -15.29
CA LYS A 238 -36.83 5.85 -14.77
C LYS A 238 -37.85 5.46 -15.84
N SER A 239 -38.65 4.44 -15.58
CA SER A 239 -39.53 3.84 -16.57
C SER A 239 -40.85 3.38 -15.94
N LYS A 240 -41.79 2.95 -16.78
CA LYS A 240 -43.01 2.28 -16.35
C LYS A 240 -42.93 0.84 -16.83
N ILE A 241 -43.10 -0.10 -15.90
CA ILE A 241 -42.85 -1.52 -16.15
C ILE A 241 -44.12 -2.29 -15.82
N ARG A 242 -44.44 -3.29 -16.63
CA ARG A 242 -45.44 -4.29 -16.31
C ARG A 242 -44.89 -5.20 -15.22
N VAL A 243 -45.56 -5.28 -14.09
CA VAL A 243 -45.14 -6.12 -12.96
C VAL A 243 -46.24 -7.08 -12.57
N LYS A 244 -45.85 -8.22 -11.99
CA LYS A 244 -46.79 -9.18 -11.41
C LYS A 244 -46.61 -9.18 -9.89
N PHE A 245 -47.71 -9.18 -9.15
CA PHE A 245 -47.72 -9.44 -7.71
C PHE A 245 -48.57 -10.69 -7.48
N GLN A 246 -47.92 -11.81 -7.14
CA GLN A 246 -48.54 -13.13 -7.10
C GLN A 246 -49.27 -13.44 -8.43
N ASP A 247 -50.61 -13.41 -8.45
CA ASP A 247 -51.45 -13.66 -9.63
C ASP A 247 -52.08 -12.40 -10.24
N VAL A 248 -51.83 -11.23 -9.65
CA VAL A 248 -52.34 -9.95 -10.15
C VAL A 248 -51.27 -9.27 -10.99
N ALA A 249 -51.62 -8.92 -12.24
CA ALA A 249 -50.76 -8.12 -13.10
C ALA A 249 -51.10 -6.63 -12.97
N PHE A 250 -50.07 -5.80 -12.89
CA PHE A 250 -50.17 -4.35 -12.92
C PHE A 250 -49.45 -3.80 -14.14
N GLU A 251 -50.17 -3.09 -14.99
CA GLU A 251 -49.61 -2.45 -16.18
C GLU A 251 -49.04 -1.07 -15.86
N ASN A 252 -47.94 -0.71 -16.53
CA ASN A 252 -47.34 0.62 -16.49
C ASN A 252 -47.07 1.17 -15.08
N VAL A 253 -46.52 0.34 -14.18
CA VAL A 253 -46.15 0.78 -12.82
C VAL A 253 -44.86 1.58 -12.88
N GLY A 254 -44.90 2.84 -12.44
CA GLY A 254 -43.73 3.70 -12.44
C GLY A 254 -42.66 3.23 -11.47
N HIS A 255 -41.46 2.93 -11.98
CA HIS A 255 -40.27 2.62 -11.20
C HIS A 255 -39.36 3.86 -11.11
N PRO A 256 -38.55 4.00 -10.04
CA PRO A 256 -37.48 5.00 -10.00
C PRO A 256 -36.38 4.66 -11.02
N ARG A 257 -35.36 5.51 -11.15
CA ARG A 257 -34.10 5.10 -11.79
C ARG A 257 -33.45 4.02 -10.93
N LEU A 258 -32.93 2.98 -11.55
CA LEU A 258 -32.40 1.80 -10.85
C LEU A 258 -30.94 1.60 -11.20
N LEU A 259 -30.17 1.10 -10.25
CA LEU A 259 -28.80 0.66 -10.47
C LEU A 259 -28.67 -0.80 -10.02
N PHE A 260 -28.36 -1.67 -10.98
CA PHE A 260 -27.94 -3.03 -10.68
C PHE A 260 -26.42 -3.06 -10.57
N ALA A 261 -25.90 -3.77 -9.57
CA ALA A 261 -24.50 -4.13 -9.46
C ALA A 261 -24.39 -5.65 -9.50
N ILE A 262 -23.68 -6.18 -10.49
CA ILE A 262 -23.51 -7.63 -10.72
C ILE A 262 -22.03 -7.97 -10.53
N SER A 263 -21.70 -8.51 -9.36
CA SER A 263 -20.34 -8.87 -8.97
C SER A 263 -20.01 -10.28 -9.45
N CYS A 264 -18.91 -10.42 -10.19
CA CYS A 264 -18.45 -11.66 -10.79
C CYS A 264 -17.03 -12.00 -10.35
N VAL A 265 -16.78 -13.29 -10.10
CA VAL A 265 -15.45 -13.85 -9.83
C VAL A 265 -15.23 -14.99 -10.81
N ASN A 266 -14.10 -15.00 -11.53
CA ASN A 266 -13.80 -15.99 -12.56
C ASN A 266 -14.95 -16.17 -13.60
N ASN A 267 -15.55 -15.06 -14.03
CA ASN A 267 -16.71 -15.02 -14.93
C ASN A 267 -18.00 -15.67 -14.41
N GLN A 268 -18.07 -16.02 -13.13
CA GLN A 268 -19.29 -16.51 -12.49
C GLN A 268 -19.91 -15.40 -11.63
N VAL A 269 -21.22 -15.21 -11.75
CA VAL A 269 -21.96 -14.25 -10.92
C VAL A 269 -21.96 -14.75 -9.48
N GLN A 270 -21.47 -13.91 -8.57
CA GLN A 270 -21.44 -14.20 -7.14
C GLN A 270 -22.52 -13.43 -6.38
N GLN A 271 -22.80 -12.19 -6.82
CA GLN A 271 -23.71 -11.30 -6.13
C GLN A 271 -24.38 -10.29 -7.06
N VAL A 272 -25.67 -10.03 -6.84
CA VAL A 272 -26.46 -9.04 -7.56
C VAL A 272 -27.15 -8.22 -6.51
N LYS A 273 -26.91 -6.92 -6.62
CA LYS A 273 -27.56 -5.92 -5.79
C LYS A 273 -28.35 -4.98 -6.68
N LEU A 274 -29.43 -4.43 -6.13
CA LEU A 274 -30.31 -3.47 -6.75
C LEU A 274 -30.57 -2.33 -5.76
N CYS A 275 -30.37 -1.10 -6.22
CA CYS A 275 -30.78 0.09 -5.50
C CYS A 275 -31.51 1.06 -6.43
N ALA A 276 -32.13 2.08 -5.83
CA ALA A 276 -32.75 3.19 -6.53
C ALA A 276 -31.83 4.42 -6.51
N LEU A 277 -31.99 5.26 -7.53
CA LEU A 277 -31.28 6.53 -7.69
C LEU A 277 -32.29 7.66 -7.84
N LYS A 278 -31.88 8.87 -7.44
CA LYS A 278 -32.66 10.10 -7.65
C LYS A 278 -32.20 10.84 -8.90
N GLY A 279 -33.16 11.46 -9.59
CA GLY A 279 -32.86 12.41 -10.67
C GLY A 279 -32.19 11.76 -11.89
N LYS A 280 -31.36 12.56 -12.58
CA LYS A 280 -30.70 12.20 -13.85
C LYS A 280 -29.20 12.53 -13.86
N ALA A 281 -28.62 12.79 -12.69
CA ALA A 281 -27.20 13.11 -12.59
C ALA A 281 -26.35 11.94 -13.10
N GLU A 282 -25.21 12.25 -13.70
CA GLU A 282 -24.22 11.24 -14.05
C GLU A 282 -23.75 10.50 -12.79
N LEU A 283 -23.44 9.22 -12.93
CA LEU A 283 -23.04 8.37 -11.82
C LEU A 283 -21.55 8.56 -11.52
N ASN A 284 -21.23 8.71 -10.24
CA ASN A 284 -19.88 8.76 -9.72
C ASN A 284 -19.79 7.95 -8.41
N LEU A 285 -18.57 7.76 -7.90
CA LEU A 285 -18.33 6.95 -6.70
C LEU A 285 -19.06 7.46 -5.45
N GLU A 286 -19.26 8.78 -5.36
CA GLU A 286 -19.94 9.48 -4.26
C GLU A 286 -21.47 9.48 -4.39
N THR A 287 -22.02 8.90 -5.47
CA THR A 287 -23.47 8.96 -5.71
C THR A 287 -24.22 8.21 -4.60
N GLU A 288 -25.12 8.93 -3.93
CA GLU A 288 -25.97 8.40 -2.87
C GLU A 288 -26.94 7.33 -3.39
N LEU A 289 -27.07 6.26 -2.60
CA LEU A 289 -27.95 5.14 -2.89
C LEU A 289 -29.22 5.17 -2.07
N TYR A 290 -30.32 4.73 -2.68
CA TYR A 290 -31.63 4.65 -2.06
C TYR A 290 -32.19 3.24 -2.12
N HIS A 291 -32.99 2.88 -1.12
CA HIS A 291 -33.62 1.56 -1.11
C HIS A 291 -34.59 1.41 -2.28
N TYR A 292 -34.53 0.24 -2.91
CA TYR A 292 -35.53 -0.17 -3.89
C TYR A 292 -36.93 -0.19 -3.24
N PRO A 293 -37.94 0.45 -3.85
CA PRO A 293 -39.22 0.69 -3.16
C PRO A 293 -40.15 -0.53 -3.12
N TYR A 294 -39.89 -1.59 -3.88
CA TYR A 294 -40.73 -2.78 -3.96
C TYR A 294 -40.09 -3.98 -3.25
N SER A 295 -40.75 -5.14 -3.25
CA SER A 295 -40.24 -6.35 -2.60
C SER A 295 -39.08 -6.99 -3.38
N ASN A 296 -38.64 -8.15 -2.90
CA ASN A 296 -37.57 -8.99 -3.48
C ASN A 296 -36.16 -8.38 -3.44
N VAL A 297 -35.94 -7.32 -2.64
CA VAL A 297 -34.62 -6.76 -2.38
C VAL A 297 -34.45 -6.56 -0.88
N PHE A 298 -33.34 -7.04 -0.32
CA PHE A 298 -32.99 -6.87 1.09
C PHE A 298 -32.56 -5.43 1.40
N SER A 299 -32.44 -5.08 2.68
CA SER A 299 -32.04 -3.73 3.10
C SER A 299 -30.65 -3.33 2.62
N ASP A 300 -29.73 -4.28 2.46
CA ASP A 300 -28.40 -4.05 1.91
C ASP A 300 -28.36 -3.98 0.37
N GLY A 301 -29.51 -4.09 -0.28
CA GLY A 301 -29.66 -4.06 -1.73
C GLY A 301 -29.49 -5.41 -2.41
N ARG A 302 -29.13 -6.49 -1.71
CA ARG A 302 -29.07 -7.82 -2.34
C ARG A 302 -30.44 -8.24 -2.84
N ILE A 303 -30.49 -8.80 -4.06
CA ILE A 303 -31.75 -9.32 -4.58
C ILE A 303 -32.07 -10.68 -3.96
N CYS A 304 -33.33 -10.92 -3.67
CA CYS A 304 -33.85 -12.22 -3.23
C CYS A 304 -34.36 -12.99 -4.45
N TRP A 305 -33.43 -13.47 -5.27
CA TRP A 305 -33.73 -14.17 -6.52
C TRP A 305 -32.60 -15.13 -6.85
N SER A 306 -32.91 -16.40 -7.11
CA SER A 306 -31.92 -17.48 -7.25
C SER A 306 -31.77 -18.01 -8.69
N GLN A 307 -32.43 -17.41 -9.69
CA GLN A 307 -32.46 -17.92 -11.08
C GLN A 307 -31.51 -17.22 -12.05
N TRP A 308 -30.54 -16.51 -11.52
CA TRP A 308 -29.50 -15.75 -12.22
C TRP A 308 -28.25 -16.53 -12.65
N ASP A 309 -27.93 -17.66 -12.03
CA ASP A 309 -26.64 -18.34 -12.23
C ASP A 309 -26.44 -18.86 -13.67
N GLU A 310 -27.53 -19.14 -14.37
CA GLU A 310 -27.55 -19.62 -15.75
C GLU A 310 -27.82 -18.51 -16.79
N LEU A 311 -28.10 -17.29 -16.34
CA LEU A 311 -28.50 -16.19 -17.22
C LEU A 311 -27.28 -15.40 -17.72
N PRO A 312 -27.28 -14.96 -18.98
CA PRO A 312 -26.35 -13.94 -19.42
C PRO A 312 -26.44 -12.69 -18.52
N ILE A 313 -25.28 -12.16 -18.13
CA ILE A 313 -25.18 -11.02 -17.18
C ILE A 313 -26.04 -9.84 -17.63
N ASP A 314 -26.12 -9.57 -18.93
CA ASP A 314 -26.91 -8.48 -19.53
C ASP A 314 -28.43 -8.70 -19.49
N GLN A 315 -28.89 -9.93 -19.23
CA GLN A 315 -30.31 -10.28 -19.11
C GLN A 315 -30.80 -10.29 -17.66
N ILE A 316 -29.90 -10.37 -16.67
CA ILE A 316 -30.27 -10.40 -15.25
C ILE A 316 -31.22 -9.24 -14.86
N PRO A 317 -30.96 -7.97 -15.22
CA PRO A 317 -31.82 -6.88 -14.77
C PRO A 317 -33.26 -6.98 -15.29
N ILE A 318 -33.44 -7.31 -16.58
CA ILE A 318 -34.78 -7.40 -17.18
C ILE A 318 -35.55 -8.63 -16.68
N MET A 319 -34.84 -9.74 -16.43
CA MET A 319 -35.43 -10.97 -15.89
C MET A 319 -35.87 -10.78 -14.43
N PHE A 320 -35.05 -10.13 -13.60
CA PHE A 320 -35.43 -9.79 -12.23
C PHE A 320 -36.68 -8.90 -12.19
N LEU A 321 -36.72 -7.83 -13.00
CA LEU A 321 -37.86 -6.90 -13.04
C LEU A 321 -39.15 -7.55 -13.56
N SER A 322 -39.04 -8.63 -14.32
CA SER A 322 -40.18 -9.43 -14.82
C SER A 322 -40.65 -10.49 -13.83
N THR A 323 -39.91 -10.72 -12.75
CA THR A 323 -40.23 -11.75 -11.75
C THR A 323 -41.42 -11.32 -10.90
N SER A 324 -42.26 -12.29 -10.51
CA SER A 324 -43.42 -12.01 -9.66
C SER A 324 -42.97 -11.52 -8.28
N ASN A 325 -43.55 -10.41 -7.85
CA ASN A 325 -43.34 -9.83 -6.53
C ASN A 325 -44.27 -10.48 -5.50
N ASN A 326 -43.87 -10.37 -4.23
CA ASN A 326 -44.60 -10.87 -3.07
C ASN A 326 -44.50 -9.84 -1.91
N SER A 327 -45.07 -10.16 -0.74
CA SER A 327 -45.00 -9.30 0.45
C SER A 327 -43.97 -9.77 1.51
N HIS A 328 -43.02 -10.65 1.16
CA HIS A 328 -42.09 -11.21 2.13
C HIS A 328 -41.11 -10.16 2.69
N LEU A 329 -40.53 -9.33 1.81
CA LEU A 329 -39.55 -8.31 2.20
C LEU A 329 -40.18 -6.91 2.35
N ASN A 330 -41.24 -6.62 1.60
CA ASN A 330 -41.98 -5.38 1.72
C ASN A 330 -43.49 -5.62 1.63
N LYS A 331 -44.18 -5.48 2.78
CA LYS A 331 -45.62 -5.71 2.92
C LYS A 331 -46.48 -4.70 2.12
N ASP A 332 -45.93 -3.52 1.83
CA ASP A 332 -46.65 -2.43 1.16
C ASP A 332 -46.54 -2.50 -0.37
N THR A 333 -45.83 -3.50 -0.92
CA THR A 333 -45.55 -3.60 -2.36
C THR A 333 -46.80 -3.54 -3.23
N PHE A 334 -47.86 -4.26 -2.85
CA PHE A 334 -49.14 -4.24 -3.57
C PHE A 334 -49.75 -2.83 -3.62
N SER A 335 -49.81 -2.16 -2.46
CA SER A 335 -50.32 -0.79 -2.35
C SER A 335 -49.46 0.20 -3.13
N LEU A 336 -48.14 0.00 -3.17
CA LEU A 336 -47.22 0.83 -3.95
C LEU A 336 -47.41 0.62 -5.46
N PHE A 337 -47.66 -0.61 -5.91
CA PHE A 337 -48.01 -0.89 -7.31
C PHE A 337 -49.29 -0.17 -7.70
N GLN A 338 -50.36 -0.28 -6.91
CA GLN A 338 -51.60 0.47 -7.13
C GLN A 338 -51.37 1.99 -7.16
N LYS A 339 -50.59 2.51 -6.21
CA LYS A 339 -50.29 3.94 -6.09
C LYS A 339 -49.59 4.49 -7.34
N TYR A 340 -48.62 3.75 -7.87
CA TYR A 340 -47.77 4.18 -8.99
C TYR A 340 -48.20 3.59 -10.34
N GLN A 341 -49.31 2.88 -10.41
CA GLN A 341 -49.87 2.40 -11.67
C GLN A 341 -50.24 3.58 -12.58
N ASN A 342 -49.78 3.53 -13.83
CA ASN A 342 -49.92 4.61 -14.83
C ASN A 342 -49.28 5.96 -14.44
N LYS A 343 -48.65 6.07 -13.28
CA LYS A 343 -47.99 7.29 -12.77
C LYS A 343 -46.48 7.14 -12.83
N ASN A 344 -45.77 8.26 -12.81
CA ASN A 344 -44.32 8.24 -12.62
C ASN A 344 -44.02 8.01 -11.14
N PHE A 345 -42.92 7.31 -10.84
CA PHE A 345 -42.47 7.18 -9.45
C PHE A 345 -42.12 8.56 -8.87
N ASN A 346 -42.32 8.78 -7.58
CA ASN A 346 -41.95 10.02 -6.92
C ASN A 346 -40.64 9.83 -6.14
N ASP A 347 -39.55 10.42 -6.61
CA ASP A 347 -38.21 10.25 -6.02
C ASP A 347 -38.13 10.76 -4.58
N ARG A 348 -39.03 11.68 -4.17
CA ARG A 348 -39.10 12.16 -2.78
C ARG A 348 -39.51 11.08 -1.78
N SER A 349 -40.14 9.98 -2.23
CA SER A 349 -40.48 8.85 -1.36
C SER A 349 -39.35 7.82 -1.20
N LEU A 350 -38.21 8.00 -1.87
CA LEU A 350 -37.08 7.11 -1.72
C LEU A 350 -36.40 7.29 -0.36
N LYS A 351 -36.12 6.17 0.32
CA LYS A 351 -35.43 6.13 1.60
C LYS A 351 -33.92 5.96 1.36
N PRO A 352 -33.06 6.78 1.97
CA PRO A 352 -31.61 6.67 1.79
C PRO A 352 -31.09 5.36 2.40
N MET A 353 -30.11 4.74 1.76
CA MET A 353 -29.37 3.58 2.30
C MET A 353 -28.23 3.98 3.23
N GLN A 354 -27.87 5.27 3.27
CA GLN A 354 -26.65 5.77 3.92
C GLN A 354 -25.37 5.15 3.35
N LEU A 355 -25.40 4.83 2.04
CA LEU A 355 -24.26 4.28 1.30
C LEU A 355 -24.09 5.07 -0.01
N THR A 356 -22.84 5.11 -0.48
CA THR A 356 -22.45 5.57 -1.81
C THR A 356 -22.15 4.37 -2.70
N ILE A 357 -21.97 4.59 -4.02
CA ILE A 357 -21.54 3.50 -4.93
C ILE A 357 -20.25 2.85 -4.42
N GLU A 358 -19.25 3.64 -4.04
CA GLU A 358 -17.96 3.12 -3.54
C GLU A 358 -18.11 2.15 -2.37
N ASN A 359 -18.90 2.53 -1.36
CA ASN A 359 -19.05 1.74 -0.13
C ASN A 359 -20.07 0.59 -0.26
N TRP A 360 -20.79 0.51 -1.38
CA TRP A 360 -21.82 -0.51 -1.57
C TRP A 360 -21.33 -1.74 -2.31
N CYS A 361 -20.24 -1.64 -3.08
CA CYS A 361 -19.83 -2.65 -4.04
C CYS A 361 -19.12 -3.83 -3.40
#